data_AF-A0A8T5JHB0-F1
#
_entry.id   AF-A0A8T5JHB0-F1
#
_cell.length_a   1.000
_cell.length_b   1.000
_cell.length_c   1.000
_cell.angle_alpha   90.00
_cell.angle_beta   90.00
_cell.angle_gamma   90.00
#
_symmetry.space_group_name_H-M   'P 1'
#
loop_
_entity.id
_entity.type
_entity.pdbx_description
1 polymer ?
#
loop_
_entity_poly.entity_id
_entity_poly.type
_entity_poly.pdbx_seq_one_letter_code
_entity_poly.pdbx_strand_id
1 'polypeptide(L)'
;GTCWIGGIYDKKGFNDAMGQAGKIPALTPLGYPKDRRTAAKLIRWAAGSKNRKPWSELFFNEDLTVLTEDKAGQYATALEMVRLAPSASNGQPWRFFREDDKLHLHVEPRKGYGSMNRLDMGIAMNHLELTLAEQGIKGKWVIEQRETPVKTPYVATWIKAKS
;
A
#
# COMPACT_ATOMS: atom_id res chain seq x y z
N GLY A 1 -9.64 -4.11 16.78
CA GLY A 1 -9.81 -3.65 15.39
C GLY A 1 -9.12 -2.32 15.22
N THR A 2 -8.63 -2.05 14.01
CA THR A 2 -7.91 -0.83 13.63
C THR A 2 -8.55 -0.19 12.40
N CYS A 3 -8.29 1.10 12.17
CA CYS A 3 -8.79 1.85 11.00
C CYS A 3 -7.81 2.99 10.68
N TRP A 4 -7.59 3.31 9.40
CA TRP A 4 -6.80 4.48 9.03
C TRP A 4 -7.70 5.72 8.87
N ILE A 5 -7.39 6.79 9.60
CA ILE A 5 -8.11 8.08 9.52
C ILE A 5 -7.15 9.15 9.05
N GLY A 6 -7.29 9.59 7.79
CA GLY A 6 -6.44 10.63 7.20
C GLY A 6 -7.09 12.02 7.04
N GLY A 7 -8.43 12.10 7.05
CA GLY A 7 -9.16 13.31 6.64
C GLY A 7 -9.98 14.02 7.72
N ILE A 8 -10.60 13.27 8.65
CA ILE A 8 -11.60 13.81 9.57
C ILE A 8 -11.15 13.54 11.01
N TYR A 9 -10.36 14.46 11.57
CA TYR A 9 -10.01 14.48 12.99
C TYR A 9 -9.61 15.89 13.43
N ASP A 10 -9.67 16.16 14.74
CA ASP A 10 -9.29 17.45 15.32
C ASP A 10 -7.76 17.61 15.36
N LYS A 11 -7.20 18.18 14.28
CA LYS A 11 -5.76 18.42 14.14
C LYS A 11 -5.22 19.31 15.25
N LYS A 12 -5.98 20.32 15.66
CA LYS A 12 -5.53 21.28 16.69
C LYS A 12 -5.47 20.57 18.04
N GLY A 13 -6.55 19.90 18.44
CA GLY A 13 -6.60 19.17 19.70
C GLY A 13 -5.51 18.10 19.81
N PHE A 14 -5.23 17.37 18.72
CA PHE A 14 -4.12 16.40 18.70
C PHE A 14 -2.74 17.06 18.80
N ASN A 15 -2.50 18.15 18.09
CA ASN A 15 -1.21 18.86 18.17
C ASN A 15 -0.97 19.44 19.57
N ASP A 16 -2.01 20.03 20.17
CA ASP A 16 -1.97 20.58 21.53
C ASP A 16 -1.66 19.46 22.54
N ALA A 17 -2.34 18.32 22.45
CA ALA A 17 -2.14 17.18 23.35
C ALA A 17 -0.76 16.52 23.22
N MET A 18 -0.20 16.48 22.00
CA MET A 18 1.12 15.91 21.75
C MET A 18 2.27 16.87 22.12
N GLY A 19 1.97 18.14 22.44
CA GLY A 19 2.97 19.14 22.78
C GLY A 19 3.95 19.46 21.64
N GLN A 20 3.61 19.11 20.40
CA GLN A 20 4.47 19.28 19.24
C GLN A 20 3.68 19.81 18.04
N ALA A 21 4.24 20.82 17.39
CA ALA A 21 3.73 21.29 16.10
C ALA A 21 4.20 20.32 15.01
N GLY A 22 3.25 19.66 14.33
CA GLY A 22 3.57 18.73 13.27
C GLY A 22 2.39 18.43 12.35
N LYS A 23 2.71 17.88 11.18
CA LYS A 23 1.68 17.36 10.27
C LYS A 23 1.44 15.89 10.60
N ILE A 24 0.29 15.58 11.16
CA ILE A 24 -0.15 14.21 11.38
C ILE A 24 -0.76 13.67 10.07
N PRO A 25 -0.11 12.73 9.37
CA PRO A 25 -0.62 12.25 8.08
C PRO A 25 -1.85 11.36 8.24
N ALA A 26 -1.92 10.57 9.32
CA ALA A 26 -3.05 9.73 9.67
C ALA A 26 -3.03 9.35 11.15
N LEU A 27 -4.18 8.91 11.65
CA LEU A 27 -4.37 8.28 12.96
C LEU A 27 -4.88 6.85 12.78
N THR A 28 -4.56 5.97 13.74
CA THR A 28 -5.12 4.62 13.79
C THR A 28 -5.68 4.30 15.19
N PRO A 29 -7.00 4.40 15.42
CA PRO A 29 -7.58 3.97 16.69
C PRO A 29 -7.41 2.46 16.86
N LEU A 30 -7.04 2.05 18.07
CA LEU A 30 -6.98 0.65 18.49
C LEU A 30 -8.05 0.42 19.56
N GLY A 31 -8.87 -0.62 19.38
CA GLY A 31 -9.84 -0.99 20.40
C GLY A 31 -10.71 -2.18 20.04
N TYR A 32 -11.57 -2.58 20.96
CA TYR A 32 -12.53 -3.66 20.76
C TYR A 32 -13.72 -3.17 19.91
N PRO A 33 -14.07 -3.85 18.80
CA PRO A 33 -15.22 -3.48 18.00
C PRO A 33 -16.50 -3.57 18.85
N LYS A 34 -17.16 -2.45 19.13
CA LYS A 34 -18.53 -2.46 19.67
C LYS A 34 -19.49 -2.82 18.54
N ASP A 35 -20.48 -3.66 18.85
CA ASP A 35 -21.40 -4.29 17.90
C ASP A 35 -22.45 -3.33 17.30
N ARG A 36 -22.09 -2.06 17.02
CA ARG A 36 -22.92 -1.11 16.27
C ARG A 36 -22.78 -1.40 14.77
N ARG A 37 -23.34 -2.53 14.35
CA ARG A 37 -23.18 -3.13 13.01
C ARG A 37 -23.57 -2.20 11.86
N THR A 38 -24.49 -1.25 12.05
CA THR A 38 -25.05 -0.44 10.95
C THR A 38 -24.13 0.68 10.47
N ALA A 39 -23.67 1.57 11.36
CA ALA A 39 -22.82 2.71 10.96
C ALA A 39 -21.43 2.26 10.46
N ALA A 40 -20.82 1.26 11.11
CA ALA A 40 -19.55 0.69 10.67
C ALA A 40 -19.66 -0.03 9.31
N LYS A 41 -20.77 -0.71 9.02
CA LYS A 41 -21.03 -1.31 7.70
C LYS A 41 -21.19 -0.25 6.62
N LEU A 42 -21.90 0.84 6.89
CA LEU A 42 -22.09 1.95 5.94
C LEU A 42 -20.75 2.62 5.57
N ILE A 43 -19.90 2.89 6.57
CA ILE A 43 -18.56 3.45 6.33
C ILE A 43 -17.69 2.48 5.53
N ARG A 44 -17.69 1.19 5.90
CA ARG A 44 -16.93 0.15 5.19
C ARG A 44 -17.42 -0.05 3.75
N TRP A 45 -18.73 0.05 3.52
CA TRP A 45 -19.35 -0.05 2.20
C TRP A 45 -19.01 1.18 1.34
N ALA A 46 -19.16 2.40 1.88
CA ALA A 46 -18.80 3.64 1.20
C ALA A 46 -17.31 3.72 0.87
N ALA A 47 -16.45 3.21 1.75
CA ALA A 47 -15.02 3.08 1.51
C ALA A 47 -14.66 1.92 0.56
N GLY A 48 -15.63 1.09 0.13
CA GLY A 48 -15.39 -0.04 -0.76
C GLY A 48 -14.46 -1.12 -0.18
N SER A 49 -14.23 -1.16 1.14
CA SER A 49 -13.09 -1.87 1.75
C SER A 49 -13.16 -3.41 1.67
N LYS A 50 -14.22 -3.98 1.09
CA LYS A 50 -14.31 -5.40 0.74
C LYS A 50 -13.85 -5.69 -0.68
N ASN A 51 -13.94 -4.70 -1.55
CA ASN A 51 -13.55 -4.83 -2.94
C ASN A 51 -12.04 -4.61 -3.02
N ARG A 52 -11.39 -5.33 -3.91
CA ARG A 52 -10.02 -5.07 -4.29
C ARG A 52 -9.95 -5.01 -5.81
N LYS A 53 -9.13 -4.10 -6.34
CA LYS A 53 -8.76 -4.13 -7.75
C LYS A 53 -8.31 -5.54 -8.16
N PRO A 54 -8.65 -5.97 -9.37
CA PRO A 54 -8.17 -7.24 -9.90
C PRO A 54 -6.64 -7.22 -9.99
N TRP A 55 -6.03 -8.41 -9.87
CA TRP A 55 -4.59 -8.60 -9.99
C TRP A 55 -4.00 -7.92 -11.23
N SER A 56 -4.67 -8.09 -12.37
CA SER A 56 -4.28 -7.55 -13.68
C SER A 56 -4.23 -6.02 -13.77
N GLU A 57 -4.84 -5.30 -12.82
CA GLU A 57 -4.73 -3.85 -12.75
C GLU A 57 -3.51 -3.38 -11.95
N LEU A 58 -2.88 -4.25 -11.16
CA LEU A 58 -1.89 -3.86 -10.15
C LEU A 58 -0.48 -4.37 -10.45
N PHE A 59 -0.35 -5.49 -11.16
CA PHE A 59 0.89 -6.24 -11.26
C PHE A 59 1.24 -6.57 -12.71
N PHE A 60 2.44 -6.19 -13.12
CA PHE A 60 2.90 -6.24 -14.50
C PHE A 60 4.33 -6.78 -14.59
N ASN A 61 4.72 -7.20 -15.78
CA ASN A 61 6.12 -7.41 -16.16
C ASN A 61 6.72 -6.08 -16.63
N GLU A 62 8.06 -6.02 -16.77
CA GLU A 62 8.75 -4.82 -17.26
C GLU A 62 8.28 -4.36 -18.66
N ASP A 63 7.88 -5.30 -19.52
CA ASP A 63 7.32 -5.04 -20.86
C ASP A 63 5.85 -4.56 -20.85
N LEU A 64 5.31 -4.23 -19.67
CA LEU A 64 3.95 -3.73 -19.42
C LEU A 64 2.84 -4.76 -19.62
N THR A 65 3.17 -6.02 -19.92
CA THR A 65 2.18 -7.10 -19.93
C THR A 65 1.76 -7.46 -18.51
N VAL A 66 0.56 -8.01 -18.35
CA VAL A 66 0.08 -8.47 -17.03
C VAL A 66 0.99 -9.60 -16.52
N LEU A 67 1.48 -9.43 -15.29
CA LEU A 67 2.15 -10.51 -14.58
C LEU A 67 1.07 -11.50 -14.13
N THR A 68 1.12 -12.76 -14.58
CA THR A 68 0.18 -13.78 -14.08
C THR A 68 0.61 -14.26 -12.70
N GLU A 69 -0.33 -14.76 -11.90
CA GLU A 69 -0.04 -15.31 -10.56
C GLU A 69 0.99 -16.45 -10.63
N ASP A 70 0.84 -17.37 -11.60
CA ASP A 70 1.81 -18.45 -11.82
C ASP A 70 3.21 -17.91 -12.14
N LYS A 71 3.29 -16.91 -13.02
CA LYS A 71 4.57 -16.29 -13.38
C LYS A 71 5.16 -15.49 -12.23
N ALA A 72 4.35 -14.96 -11.30
CA ALA A 72 4.85 -14.27 -10.11
C ALA A 72 5.65 -15.20 -9.18
N GLY A 73 5.41 -16.52 -9.25
CA GLY A 73 6.21 -17.54 -8.58
C GLY A 73 6.33 -17.29 -7.08
N GLN A 74 7.57 -17.25 -6.56
CA GLN A 74 7.85 -17.00 -5.13
C GLN A 74 7.27 -15.68 -4.59
N TYR A 75 6.97 -14.71 -5.47
CA TYR A 75 6.43 -13.41 -5.08
C TYR A 75 4.89 -13.37 -5.06
N ALA A 76 4.20 -14.41 -5.54
CA ALA A 76 2.75 -14.40 -5.74
C ALA A 76 2.00 -14.10 -4.43
N THR A 77 2.34 -14.79 -3.34
CA THR A 77 1.73 -14.60 -2.03
C THR A 77 1.94 -13.19 -1.48
N ALA A 78 3.15 -12.66 -1.60
CA ALA A 78 3.46 -11.30 -1.13
C ALA A 78 2.71 -10.23 -1.93
N LEU A 79 2.60 -10.39 -3.25
CA LEU A 79 1.80 -9.50 -4.09
C LEU A 79 0.30 -9.61 -3.77
N GLU A 80 -0.22 -10.80 -3.45
CA GLU A 80 -1.60 -10.93 -2.97
C GLU A 80 -1.81 -10.22 -1.62
N MET A 81 -0.85 -10.31 -0.69
CA MET A 81 -0.93 -9.57 0.57
C MET A 81 -0.88 -8.05 0.36
N VAL A 82 -0.10 -7.57 -0.60
CA VAL A 82 -0.14 -6.17 -1.05
C VAL A 82 -1.52 -5.81 -1.61
N ARG A 83 -2.11 -6.67 -2.45
CA ARG A 83 -3.45 -6.44 -3.01
C ARG A 83 -4.49 -6.30 -1.90
N LEU A 84 -4.39 -7.10 -0.84
CA LEU A 84 -5.29 -7.07 0.31
C LEU A 84 -5.03 -5.90 1.28
N ALA A 85 -3.86 -5.25 1.21
CA ALA A 85 -3.47 -4.17 2.10
C ALA A 85 -4.47 -2.99 2.09
N PRO A 86 -4.63 -2.27 3.23
CA PRO A 86 -5.50 -1.11 3.29
C PRO A 86 -4.90 0.08 2.52
N SER A 87 -5.75 0.94 1.99
CA SER A 87 -5.37 2.22 1.39
C SER A 87 -6.46 3.26 1.57
N ALA A 88 -6.10 4.55 1.46
CA ALA A 88 -7.05 5.64 1.57
C ALA A 88 -8.21 5.49 0.57
N SER A 89 -9.44 5.47 1.08
CA SER A 89 -10.66 5.23 0.27
C SER A 89 -10.56 3.98 -0.62
N ASN A 90 -9.79 2.97 -0.20
CA ASN A 90 -9.54 1.73 -0.93
C ASN A 90 -9.01 1.96 -2.36
N GLY A 91 -8.23 3.01 -2.56
CA GLY A 91 -7.76 3.41 -3.89
C GLY A 91 -6.73 2.48 -4.52
N GLN A 92 -5.99 1.72 -3.70
CA GLN A 92 -4.91 0.82 -4.11
C GLN A 92 -4.00 1.46 -5.19
N PRO A 93 -3.36 2.60 -4.87
CA PRO A 93 -2.65 3.39 -5.87
C PRO A 93 -1.29 2.78 -6.27
N TRP A 94 -0.93 1.60 -5.78
CA TRP A 94 0.33 0.94 -6.12
C TRP A 94 0.23 0.23 -7.46
N ARG A 95 1.34 0.23 -8.21
CA ARG A 95 1.59 -0.67 -9.35
C ARG A 95 2.96 -1.31 -9.17
N PHE A 96 3.04 -2.62 -9.31
CA PHE A 96 4.32 -3.33 -9.30
C PHE A 96 4.69 -3.83 -10.68
N PHE A 97 5.96 -3.66 -11.03
CA PHE A 97 6.55 -4.20 -12.24
C PHE A 97 7.67 -5.16 -11.84
N ARG A 98 7.60 -6.39 -12.33
CA ARG A 98 8.64 -7.40 -12.06
C ARG A 98 9.71 -7.38 -13.16
N GLU A 99 10.95 -7.35 -12.72
CA GLU A 99 12.18 -7.50 -13.52
C GLU A 99 13.07 -8.51 -12.77
N ASP A 100 13.08 -9.76 -13.22
CA ASP A 100 13.79 -10.87 -12.57
C ASP A 100 13.48 -11.01 -11.06
N ASP A 101 14.47 -10.66 -10.23
CA ASP A 101 14.48 -10.67 -8.76
C ASP A 101 14.24 -9.28 -8.15
N LYS A 102 13.73 -8.35 -8.96
CA LYS A 102 13.34 -7.00 -8.57
C LYS A 102 11.85 -6.79 -8.74
N LEU A 103 11.29 -6.00 -7.82
CA LEU A 103 9.90 -5.55 -7.85
C LEU A 103 9.89 -4.02 -7.76
N HIS A 104 9.59 -3.35 -8.88
CA HIS A 104 9.53 -1.90 -8.97
C HIS A 104 8.16 -1.40 -8.55
N LEU A 105 8.11 -0.60 -7.49
CA LEU A 105 6.91 0.04 -7.00
C LEU A 105 6.74 1.41 -7.65
N HIS A 106 5.57 1.60 -8.25
CA HIS A 106 5.09 2.85 -8.79
C HIS A 106 3.80 3.26 -8.08
N VAL A 107 3.55 4.56 -8.07
CA VAL A 107 2.29 5.13 -7.60
C VAL A 107 1.50 5.66 -8.78
N GLU A 108 0.22 5.32 -8.85
CA GLU A 108 -0.79 6.02 -9.64
C GLU A 108 -1.43 7.08 -8.73
N PRO A 109 -0.99 8.35 -8.78
CA PRO A 109 -1.35 9.32 -7.77
C PRO A 109 -2.82 9.67 -7.86
N ARG A 110 -3.52 9.62 -6.72
CA ARG A 110 -4.91 10.06 -6.65
C ARG A 110 -4.99 11.54 -6.31
N LYS A 111 -5.68 12.33 -7.14
CA LYS A 111 -5.86 13.78 -6.94
C LYS A 111 -6.57 14.03 -5.60
N GLY A 112 -6.02 14.96 -4.80
CA GLY A 112 -6.54 15.26 -3.47
C GLY A 112 -6.07 14.34 -2.35
N TYR A 113 -5.28 13.29 -2.65
CA TYR A 113 -4.80 12.33 -1.63
C TYR A 113 -3.40 12.64 -1.10
N GLY A 114 -2.69 13.67 -1.59
CA GLY A 114 -1.49 14.27 -0.96
C GLY A 114 -0.57 13.28 -0.23
N SER A 115 -0.41 13.44 1.09
CA SER A 115 0.43 12.58 1.94
C SER A 115 -0.10 11.15 2.09
N MET A 116 -1.40 10.91 1.86
CA MET A 116 -1.98 9.56 1.88
C MET A 116 -1.42 8.69 0.76
N ASN A 117 -1.15 9.24 -0.42
CA ASN A 117 -0.50 8.46 -1.49
C ASN A 117 0.83 7.87 -1.00
N ARG A 118 1.65 8.66 -0.28
CA ARG A 118 2.93 8.21 0.29
C ARG A 118 2.74 7.19 1.41
N LEU A 119 1.75 7.41 2.29
CA LEU A 119 1.42 6.48 3.35
C LEU A 119 0.94 5.13 2.80
N ASP A 120 0.08 5.15 1.78
CA ASP A 120 -0.43 3.95 1.11
C ASP A 120 0.71 3.16 0.46
N MET A 121 1.72 3.82 -0.12
CA MET A 121 2.93 3.14 -0.61
C MET A 121 3.72 2.47 0.51
N GLY A 122 3.92 3.15 1.64
CA GLY A 122 4.58 2.55 2.81
C GLY A 122 3.83 1.33 3.36
N ILE A 123 2.50 1.36 3.36
CA ILE A 123 1.67 0.22 3.74
C ILE A 123 1.90 -0.96 2.77
N ALA A 124 1.88 -0.71 1.46
CA ALA A 124 2.15 -1.73 0.45
C ALA A 124 3.57 -2.31 0.59
N MET A 125 4.58 -1.46 0.78
CA MET A 125 5.97 -1.88 0.99
C MET A 125 6.09 -2.83 2.18
N ASN A 126 5.45 -2.48 3.30
CA ASN A 126 5.49 -3.29 4.52
C ASN A 126 4.77 -4.65 4.35
N HIS A 127 3.62 -4.69 3.67
CA HIS A 127 2.92 -5.95 3.41
C HIS A 127 3.74 -6.89 2.52
N LEU A 128 4.40 -6.34 1.49
CA LEU A 128 5.30 -7.12 0.65
C LEU A 128 6.46 -7.68 1.48
N GLU A 129 7.19 -6.81 2.17
CA GLU A 129 8.42 -7.17 2.88
C GLU A 129 8.18 -8.17 4.01
N LEU A 130 7.15 -7.97 4.83
CA LEU A 130 6.81 -8.91 5.91
C LEU A 130 6.43 -10.28 5.37
N THR A 131 5.68 -10.33 4.26
CA THR A 131 5.28 -11.61 3.66
C THR A 131 6.48 -12.34 3.06
N LEU A 132 7.37 -11.62 2.36
CA LEU A 132 8.59 -12.21 1.81
C LEU A 132 9.53 -12.70 2.91
N ALA A 133 9.67 -11.93 3.99
CA ALA A 133 10.47 -12.32 5.15
C ALA A 133 9.94 -13.60 5.81
N GLU A 134 8.62 -13.73 5.97
CA GLU A 134 7.97 -14.96 6.47
C GLU A 134 8.23 -16.17 5.55
N GLN A 135 8.28 -15.94 4.23
CA GLN A 135 8.64 -16.96 3.23
C GLN A 135 10.15 -17.25 3.17
N GLY A 136 10.97 -16.63 4.03
CA GLY A 136 12.43 -16.78 4.05
C GLY A 136 13.16 -16.05 2.91
N ILE A 137 12.45 -15.22 2.13
CA ILE A 137 13.01 -14.47 1.01
C ILE A 137 13.56 -13.15 1.53
N LYS A 138 14.89 -13.07 1.64
CA LYS A 138 15.59 -11.86 2.08
C LYS A 138 15.70 -10.85 0.93
N GLY A 139 15.67 -9.57 1.26
CA GLY A 139 15.85 -8.48 0.30
C GLY A 139 15.88 -7.13 0.99
N LYS A 140 15.85 -6.06 0.20
CA LYS A 140 15.79 -4.68 0.71
C LYS A 140 15.10 -3.76 -0.27
N TRP A 141 14.52 -2.69 0.25
CA TRP A 141 14.06 -1.55 -0.54
C TRP A 141 15.22 -0.63 -0.89
N VAL A 142 15.26 -0.17 -2.14
CA VAL A 142 16.18 0.86 -2.61
C VAL A 142 15.38 1.93 -3.34
N ILE A 143 15.74 3.19 -3.10
CA ILE A 143 15.18 4.36 -3.78
C ILE A 143 16.29 4.90 -4.68
N GLU A 144 16.10 4.80 -5.98
CA GLU A 144 17.07 5.23 -6.98
C GLU A 144 16.41 6.19 -7.97
N GLN A 145 17.20 7.01 -8.66
CA GLN A 145 16.71 7.71 -9.83
C GLN A 145 16.71 6.76 -11.02
N ARG A 146 15.52 6.46 -11.56
CA ARG A 146 15.35 5.58 -12.71
C ARG A 146 14.40 6.21 -13.71
N GLU A 147 14.78 6.16 -14.97
CA GLU A 147 13.84 6.38 -16.08
C GLU A 147 12.99 5.13 -16.25
N THR A 148 11.68 5.30 -16.24
CA THR A 148 10.74 4.18 -16.34
C THR A 148 9.89 4.33 -17.59
N PRO A 149 9.62 3.25 -18.32
CA PRO A 149 8.79 3.30 -19.53
C PRO A 149 7.33 3.68 -19.23
N VAL A 150 6.94 3.64 -17.96
CA VAL A 150 5.61 4.01 -17.48
C VAL A 150 5.52 5.46 -17.05
N LYS A 151 4.38 6.09 -17.34
CA LYS A 151 4.07 7.48 -16.94
C LYS A 151 3.79 7.63 -15.44
N THR A 152 3.58 6.53 -14.72
CA THR A 152 3.30 6.56 -13.28
C THR A 152 4.60 6.84 -12.51
N PRO A 153 4.59 7.78 -11.55
CA PRO A 153 5.78 8.08 -10.76
C PRO A 153 6.37 6.85 -10.06
N TYR A 154 7.68 6.69 -10.19
CA TYR A 154 8.47 5.70 -9.46
C TYR A 154 8.49 6.02 -7.96
N VAL A 155 8.51 4.97 -7.12
CA VAL A 155 8.59 5.09 -5.66
C VAL A 155 9.86 4.45 -5.13
N ALA A 156 10.04 3.14 -5.36
CA ALA A 156 11.15 2.36 -4.84
C ALA A 156 11.24 1.02 -5.58
N THR A 157 12.31 0.27 -5.35
CA THR A 157 12.48 -1.10 -5.84
C THR A 157 12.82 -2.02 -4.68
N TRP A 158 12.09 -3.12 -4.55
CA TRP A 158 12.49 -4.22 -3.69
C TRP A 158 13.44 -5.14 -4.48
N ILE A 159 14.60 -5.46 -3.90
CA ILE A 159 15.64 -6.28 -4.53
C ILE A 159 15.89 -7.49 -3.64
N LYS A 160 15.73 -8.69 -4.19
CA LYS A 160 16.09 -9.94 -3.50
C LYS A 160 17.59 -9.98 -3.20
N ALA A 161 17.96 -10.43 -2.01
CA ALA A 161 19.35 -10.70 -1.68
C ALA A 161 19.85 -11.93 -2.44
N LYS A 162 21.08 -11.87 -2.96
CA LYS A 162 21.73 -13.05 -3.54
C LYS A 162 21.98 -14.07 -2.43
N SER A 163 21.63 -15.33 -2.70
CA SER A 163 21.93 -16.49 -1.86
C SER A 163 23.42 -16.77 -1.81
#